data_AF-T0J272-F1
#
_entry.id   AF-T0J272-F1
#
_cell.length_a   1.000
_cell.length_b   1.000
_cell.length_c   1.000
_cell.angle_alpha   90.00
_cell.angle_beta   90.00
_cell.angle_gamma   90.00
#
_symmetry.space_group_name_H-M   'P 1'
#
loop_
_entity.id
_entity.type
_entity.pdbx_description
1 polymer ?
#
loop_
_entity_poly.entity_id
_entity_poly.type
_entity_poly.pdbx_seq_one_letter_code
_entity_poly.pdbx_strand_id
1 'polypeptide(L)'
;MVEQNEAARTYARIVELALDPVRGEFDVDHLREVHRRIFQDLPHHGPGEFRPDAPGHFKQRALEASSARIVVPYALRSETDQHLGPTLAALQGGKALSGLDTLEMSEAMAQTYARLDYLHPFREGNSRTLRSFTEQLARENGHELDWGTTNVSAKSRDDLYVARDVAVMNLRYPDLTEEKVLSLETPEEYRAGVLMLQQLHTYRHHDPLQEIIRKSLERGRDQEPYDRRMTVLDAAREIGAVAPIAANQAARNAEEARLAVLRQKAPAATEQQAIERREWIAREGNMAALSERLGQIESGYITIRHDPGAPALDRLAALADGIGRELAQQRSAPSPSIIPMRPNGRDDIER
;
A
#
# COMPACT_ATOMS: atom_id res chain seq x y z
N MET A 1 29.91 15.71 -7.89
CA MET A 1 30.18 15.46 -9.33
C MET A 1 29.95 14.00 -9.73
N VAL A 2 30.56 12.99 -9.09
CA VAL A 2 30.35 11.57 -9.49
C VAL A 2 28.90 11.10 -9.25
N GLU A 3 28.32 11.33 -8.07
CA GLU A 3 26.92 10.96 -7.78
C GLU A 3 25.89 11.74 -8.61
N GLN A 4 26.12 13.03 -8.85
CA GLN A 4 25.27 13.84 -9.73
C GLN A 4 25.29 13.33 -11.18
N ASN A 5 26.45 12.84 -11.66
CA ASN A 5 26.56 12.19 -12.96
C ASN A 5 25.87 10.81 -12.98
N GLU A 6 25.89 10.06 -11.88
CA GLU A 6 25.17 8.77 -11.77
C GLU A 6 23.64 8.96 -11.84
N ALA A 7 23.11 9.88 -11.04
CA ALA A 7 21.68 10.17 -11.00
C ALA A 7 21.17 10.64 -12.36
N ALA A 8 21.89 11.57 -13.02
CA ALA A 8 21.51 12.06 -14.34
C ALA A 8 21.53 10.95 -15.42
N ARG A 9 22.57 10.10 -15.43
CA ARG A 9 22.67 8.98 -16.38
C ARG A 9 21.56 7.96 -16.18
N THR A 10 21.35 7.51 -14.94
CA THR A 10 20.30 6.53 -14.64
C THR A 10 18.91 7.09 -14.89
N TYR A 11 18.68 8.38 -14.61
CA TYR A 11 17.41 9.04 -14.94
C TYR A 11 17.14 9.03 -16.45
N ALA A 12 18.12 9.41 -17.27
CA ALA A 12 17.98 9.36 -18.73
C ALA A 12 17.62 7.96 -19.23
N ARG A 13 18.27 6.91 -18.69
CA ARG A 13 17.97 5.52 -19.06
C ARG A 13 16.61 5.05 -18.57
N ILE A 14 16.14 5.50 -17.40
CA ILE A 14 14.78 5.20 -16.93
C ILE A 14 13.73 5.84 -17.86
N VAL A 15 13.95 7.08 -18.31
CA VAL A 15 13.06 7.74 -19.28
C VAL A 15 13.04 6.99 -20.61
N GLU A 16 14.20 6.57 -21.13
CA GLU A 16 14.27 5.73 -22.34
C GLU A 16 13.52 4.40 -22.15
N LEU A 17 13.64 3.78 -20.98
CA LEU A 17 12.98 2.52 -20.66
C LEU A 17 11.45 2.65 -20.57
N ALA A 18 10.94 3.79 -20.13
CA ALA A 18 9.51 4.06 -20.11
C ALA A 18 8.92 4.11 -21.55
N LEU A 19 9.68 4.68 -22.49
CA LEU A 19 9.32 4.79 -23.91
C LEU A 19 9.50 3.47 -24.67
N ASP A 20 10.59 2.74 -24.39
CA ASP A 20 10.92 1.45 -25.01
C ASP A 20 11.16 0.41 -23.91
N PRO A 21 10.10 -0.20 -23.35
CA PRO A 21 10.21 -1.18 -22.28
C PRO A 21 10.94 -2.45 -22.70
N VAL A 22 11.45 -3.19 -21.72
CA VAL A 22 12.00 -4.53 -21.97
C VAL A 22 10.86 -5.45 -22.39
N ARG A 23 11.05 -6.17 -23.50
CA ARG A 23 10.13 -7.22 -23.95
C ARG A 23 10.56 -8.55 -23.34
N GLY A 24 9.70 -9.19 -22.56
CA GLY A 24 9.98 -10.48 -21.93
C GLY A 24 8.87 -10.87 -20.96
N GLU A 25 9.02 -11.99 -20.26
CA GLU A 25 7.94 -12.64 -19.50
C GLU A 25 8.03 -12.37 -17.98
N PHE A 26 8.45 -11.17 -17.57
CA PHE A 26 8.69 -10.79 -16.17
C PHE A 26 9.49 -11.84 -15.37
N ASP A 27 10.45 -12.48 -16.03
CA ASP A 27 11.32 -13.51 -15.46
C ASP A 27 12.66 -12.92 -14.97
N VAL A 28 13.58 -13.80 -14.59
CA VAL A 28 14.91 -13.41 -14.11
C VAL A 28 15.67 -12.62 -15.17
N ASP A 29 15.58 -13.02 -16.43
CA ASP A 29 16.28 -12.37 -17.54
C ASP A 29 15.70 -10.99 -17.82
N HIS A 30 14.37 -10.84 -17.77
CA HIS A 30 13.70 -9.54 -17.83
C HIS A 30 14.20 -8.61 -16.71
N LEU A 31 14.24 -9.07 -15.46
CA LEU A 31 14.72 -8.25 -14.33
C LEU A 31 16.19 -7.83 -14.50
N ARG A 32 17.05 -8.74 -14.96
CA ARG A 32 18.45 -8.45 -15.27
C ARG A 32 18.59 -7.44 -16.39
N GLU A 33 17.77 -7.55 -17.43
CA GLU A 33 17.81 -6.64 -18.58
C GLU A 33 17.34 -5.23 -18.21
N VAL A 34 16.30 -5.09 -17.38
CA VAL A 34 15.88 -3.80 -16.82
C VAL A 34 17.04 -3.16 -16.05
N HIS A 35 17.70 -3.90 -15.17
CA HIS A 35 18.86 -3.40 -14.45
C HIS A 35 20.00 -3.04 -15.41
N ARG A 36 20.32 -3.91 -16.37
CA ARG A 36 21.40 -3.68 -17.33
C ARG A 36 21.18 -2.38 -18.09
N ARG A 37 19.97 -2.13 -18.62
CA ARG A 37 19.64 -0.90 -19.36
C ARG A 37 19.74 0.36 -18.51
N ILE A 38 19.28 0.33 -17.26
CA ILE A 38 19.36 1.50 -16.35
C ILE A 38 20.82 1.86 -16.06
N PHE A 39 21.69 0.85 -15.87
CA PHE A 39 23.07 1.03 -15.42
C PHE A 39 24.13 0.88 -16.51
N GLN A 40 23.75 0.74 -17.79
CA GLN A 40 24.69 0.41 -18.89
C GLN A 40 25.85 1.40 -19.06
N ASP A 41 25.66 2.67 -18.65
CA ASP A 41 26.71 3.70 -18.71
C ASP A 41 27.57 3.79 -17.43
N LEU A 42 27.42 2.81 -16.53
CA LEU A 42 28.03 2.76 -15.20
C LEU A 42 28.57 1.34 -14.92
N PRO A 43 29.66 0.91 -15.59
CA PRO A 43 30.14 -0.47 -15.54
C PRO A 43 30.52 -0.94 -14.12
N HIS A 44 30.93 -0.02 -13.24
CA HIS A 44 31.25 -0.34 -11.85
C HIS A 44 30.04 -0.85 -11.05
N HIS A 45 28.79 -0.61 -11.49
CA HIS A 45 27.58 -1.17 -10.86
C HIS A 45 27.27 -2.62 -11.24
N GLY A 46 28.03 -3.24 -12.16
CA GLY A 46 27.75 -4.58 -12.67
C GLY A 46 26.37 -4.65 -13.35
N PRO A 47 26.17 -3.97 -14.49
CA PRO A 47 24.85 -3.88 -15.12
C PRO A 47 24.30 -5.27 -15.47
N GLY A 48 23.25 -5.70 -14.76
CA GLY A 48 22.58 -6.98 -14.99
C GLY A 48 23.28 -8.17 -14.30
N GLU A 49 24.28 -7.89 -13.45
CA GLU A 49 25.01 -8.89 -12.67
C GLU A 49 24.51 -8.91 -11.22
N PHE A 50 24.28 -10.11 -10.69
CA PHE A 50 23.92 -10.27 -9.28
C PHE A 50 25.12 -10.03 -8.38
N ARG A 51 24.85 -9.48 -7.20
CA ARG A 51 25.87 -9.20 -6.17
C ARG A 51 26.60 -10.48 -5.75
N PRO A 52 27.87 -10.43 -5.37
CA PRO A 52 28.59 -11.60 -4.85
C PRO A 52 28.02 -12.07 -3.50
N ASP A 53 28.43 -13.26 -3.08
CA ASP A 53 28.12 -13.79 -1.75
C ASP A 53 28.81 -12.97 -0.65
N ALA A 54 28.14 -12.83 0.49
CA ALA A 54 28.71 -12.23 1.69
C ALA A 54 28.03 -12.79 2.96
N PRO A 55 28.70 -12.72 4.13
CA PRO A 55 28.14 -13.20 5.40
C PRO A 55 26.85 -12.49 5.84
N GLY A 56 26.56 -11.32 5.27
CA GLY A 56 25.35 -10.57 5.55
C GLY A 56 25.18 -9.38 4.61
N HIS A 57 23.93 -8.98 4.40
CA HIS A 57 23.58 -7.86 3.54
C HIS A 57 22.65 -6.92 4.27
N PHE A 58 23.17 -5.75 4.63
CA PHE A 58 22.44 -4.77 5.40
C PHE A 58 22.51 -3.40 4.74
N LYS A 59 21.38 -2.68 4.71
CA LYS A 59 21.37 -1.24 4.42
C LYS A 59 21.29 -0.47 5.72
N GLN A 60 22.23 0.45 5.91
CA GLN A 60 22.12 1.53 6.87
C GLN A 60 21.48 2.72 6.15
N ARG A 61 20.18 2.92 6.34
CA ARG A 61 19.44 4.03 5.73
C ARG A 61 19.36 5.20 6.69
N ALA A 62 19.65 6.40 6.21
CA ALA A 62 19.27 7.63 6.88
C ALA A 62 18.02 8.18 6.18
N LEU A 63 16.97 8.43 6.97
CA LEU A 63 15.75 9.10 6.52
C LEU A 63 16.01 10.60 6.34
N GLU A 64 15.53 11.18 5.25
CA GLU A 64 15.85 12.56 4.88
C GLU A 64 15.09 13.57 5.74
N ALA A 65 13.81 13.34 6.00
CA ALA A 65 12.96 14.26 6.74
C ALA A 65 13.18 14.16 8.26
N SER A 66 13.42 12.95 8.78
CA SER A 66 13.56 12.72 10.23
C SER A 66 15.00 12.62 10.72
N SER A 67 15.97 12.41 9.81
CA SER A 67 17.36 12.02 10.15
C SER A 67 17.49 10.71 10.94
N ALA A 68 16.39 9.97 11.14
CA ALA A 68 16.42 8.67 11.80
C ALA A 68 17.18 7.66 10.96
N ARG A 69 17.76 6.65 11.62
CA ARG A 69 18.48 5.56 10.95
C ARG A 69 17.67 4.26 11.04
N ILE A 70 17.63 3.54 9.93
CA ILE A 70 17.00 2.22 9.82
C ILE A 70 18.07 1.24 9.33
N VAL A 71 18.14 0.09 9.99
CA VAL A 71 18.93 -1.07 9.55
C VAL A 71 17.99 -2.04 8.85
N VAL A 72 18.30 -2.37 7.60
CA VAL A 72 17.47 -3.24 6.76
C VAL A 72 18.24 -4.52 6.44
N PRO A 73 17.78 -5.69 6.90
CA PRO A 73 18.41 -6.97 6.62
C PRO A 73 17.84 -7.60 5.33
N TYR A 74 18.66 -7.71 4.30
CA TYR A 74 18.30 -8.40 3.06
C TYR A 74 18.68 -9.88 3.11
N ALA A 75 18.15 -10.66 2.18
CA ALA A 75 18.47 -12.07 2.01
C ALA A 75 19.98 -12.29 1.78
N LEU A 76 20.50 -13.46 2.15
CA LEU A 76 21.82 -13.92 1.71
C LEU A 76 21.82 -14.24 0.21
N ARG A 77 23.01 -14.38 -0.38
CA ARG A 77 23.10 -14.68 -1.81
C ARG A 77 22.52 -16.06 -2.15
N SER A 78 22.73 -17.05 -1.29
CA SER A 78 22.13 -18.39 -1.42
C SER A 78 20.60 -18.37 -1.41
N GLU A 79 20.00 -17.61 -0.49
CA GLU A 79 18.54 -17.38 -0.44
C GLU A 79 18.05 -16.68 -1.72
N THR A 80 18.81 -15.71 -2.22
CA THR A 80 18.49 -15.00 -3.47
C THR A 80 18.47 -15.96 -4.66
N ASP A 81 19.52 -16.76 -4.82
CA ASP A 81 19.64 -17.73 -5.91
C ASP A 81 18.54 -18.80 -5.85
N GLN A 82 18.13 -19.20 -4.64
CA GLN A 82 17.05 -20.16 -4.43
C GLN A 82 15.65 -19.59 -4.72
N HIS A 83 15.39 -18.34 -4.36
CA HIS A 83 14.02 -17.80 -4.31
C HIS A 83 13.67 -16.80 -5.42
N LEU A 84 14.66 -16.21 -6.11
CA LEU A 84 14.39 -15.22 -7.16
C LEU A 84 13.60 -15.81 -8.34
N GLY A 85 14.04 -16.95 -8.87
CA GLY A 85 13.35 -17.65 -9.96
C GLY A 85 11.89 -17.98 -9.61
N PRO A 86 11.63 -18.70 -8.51
CA PRO A 86 10.26 -19.00 -8.07
C PRO A 86 9.39 -17.75 -7.82
N THR A 87 9.97 -16.67 -7.27
CA THR A 87 9.24 -15.41 -7.04
C THR A 87 8.75 -14.80 -8.35
N LEU A 88 9.60 -14.77 -9.38
CA LEU A 88 9.24 -14.22 -10.70
C LEU A 88 8.36 -15.17 -11.50
N ALA A 89 8.58 -16.49 -11.41
CA ALA A 89 7.73 -17.49 -12.06
C ALA A 89 6.26 -17.42 -11.61
N ALA A 90 6.00 -17.01 -10.36
CA ALA A 90 4.65 -16.80 -9.85
C ALA A 90 3.87 -15.71 -10.61
N LEU A 91 4.55 -14.79 -11.31
CA LEU A 91 3.92 -13.77 -12.15
C LEU A 91 3.35 -14.34 -13.45
N GLN A 92 3.80 -15.54 -13.87
CA GLN A 92 3.34 -16.23 -15.08
C GLN A 92 3.38 -15.34 -16.34
N GLY A 93 4.50 -14.64 -16.58
CA GLY A 93 4.56 -13.68 -17.70
C GLY A 93 3.69 -12.45 -17.49
N GLY A 94 3.43 -12.08 -16.24
CA GLY A 94 2.53 -10.97 -15.87
C GLY A 94 1.04 -11.35 -15.83
N LYS A 95 0.65 -12.49 -16.41
CA LYS A 95 -0.76 -12.94 -16.51
C LYS A 95 -1.42 -13.23 -15.17
N ALA A 96 -0.64 -13.51 -14.12
CA ALA A 96 -1.17 -13.70 -12.78
C ALA A 96 -1.87 -12.45 -12.22
N LEU A 97 -1.59 -11.27 -12.78
CA LEU A 97 -2.20 -10.00 -12.37
C LEU A 97 -3.29 -9.53 -13.34
N SER A 98 -3.64 -10.34 -14.34
CA SER A 98 -4.61 -9.98 -15.38
C SER A 98 -6.02 -9.89 -14.79
N GLY A 99 -6.70 -8.77 -15.03
CA GLY A 99 -8.09 -8.55 -14.62
C GLY A 99 -8.28 -8.20 -13.14
N LEU A 100 -7.20 -8.04 -12.37
CA LEU A 100 -7.27 -7.57 -10.99
C LEU A 100 -7.79 -6.14 -10.92
N ASP A 101 -8.68 -5.88 -9.96
CA ASP A 101 -9.08 -4.51 -9.64
C ASP A 101 -7.94 -3.74 -8.94
N THR A 102 -8.12 -2.43 -8.69
CA THR A 102 -7.06 -1.60 -8.07
C THR A 102 -6.64 -2.09 -6.69
N LEU A 103 -7.57 -2.63 -5.89
CA LEU A 103 -7.28 -3.13 -4.55
C LEU A 103 -6.44 -4.41 -4.65
N GLU A 104 -6.88 -5.36 -5.47
CA GLU A 104 -6.18 -6.62 -5.71
C GLU A 104 -4.80 -6.40 -6.35
N MET A 105 -4.71 -5.50 -7.33
CA MET A 105 -3.47 -5.10 -7.98
C MET A 105 -2.50 -4.48 -6.96
N SER A 106 -2.98 -3.60 -6.06
CA SER A 106 -2.13 -2.99 -5.03
C SER A 106 -1.53 -4.02 -4.08
N GLU A 107 -2.29 -5.06 -3.74
CA GLU A 107 -1.85 -6.14 -2.86
C GLU A 107 -0.83 -7.05 -3.57
N ALA A 108 -1.16 -7.54 -4.77
CA ALA A 108 -0.26 -8.38 -5.55
C ALA A 108 1.07 -7.68 -5.86
N MET A 109 1.01 -6.39 -6.21
CA MET A 109 2.19 -5.60 -6.51
C MET A 109 3.04 -5.34 -5.25
N ALA A 110 2.42 -5.06 -4.10
CA ALA A 110 3.14 -4.87 -2.84
C ALA A 110 3.85 -6.15 -2.39
N GLN A 111 3.19 -7.30 -2.51
CA GLN A 111 3.81 -8.58 -2.18
C GLN A 111 4.99 -8.88 -3.12
N THR A 112 4.82 -8.66 -4.42
CA THR A 112 5.88 -8.84 -5.42
C THR A 112 7.07 -7.92 -5.14
N TYR A 113 6.81 -6.62 -4.95
CA TYR A 113 7.85 -5.63 -4.69
C TYR A 113 8.60 -5.96 -3.38
N ALA A 114 7.89 -6.28 -2.30
CA ALA A 114 8.50 -6.60 -1.01
C ALA A 114 9.42 -7.83 -1.11
N ARG A 115 8.99 -8.90 -1.80
CA ARG A 115 9.81 -10.10 -1.99
C ARG A 115 11.06 -9.80 -2.81
N LEU A 116 10.93 -9.08 -3.92
CA LEU A 116 12.08 -8.73 -4.75
C LEU A 116 13.06 -7.77 -4.02
N ASP A 117 12.54 -6.83 -3.22
CA ASP A 117 13.38 -5.93 -2.43
C ASP A 117 14.07 -6.63 -1.25
N TYR A 118 13.45 -7.66 -0.67
CA TYR A 118 14.07 -8.55 0.32
C TYR A 118 15.23 -9.35 -0.29
N LEU A 119 15.03 -9.93 -1.47
CA LEU A 119 16.07 -10.69 -2.18
C LEU A 119 17.25 -9.80 -2.58
N HIS A 120 16.94 -8.56 -2.97
CA HIS A 120 17.93 -7.50 -3.22
C HIS A 120 19.09 -7.96 -4.14
N PRO A 121 18.81 -8.48 -5.35
CA PRO A 121 19.75 -9.31 -6.10
C PRO A 121 20.97 -8.57 -6.65
N PHE A 122 20.92 -7.25 -6.83
CA PHE A 122 21.99 -6.46 -7.43
C PHE A 122 22.87 -5.77 -6.39
N ARG A 123 24.10 -5.39 -6.79
CA ARG A 123 25.05 -4.69 -5.90
C ARG A 123 24.56 -3.30 -5.49
N GLU A 124 23.95 -2.59 -6.43
CA GLU A 124 23.35 -1.26 -6.27
C GLU A 124 22.20 -1.16 -7.29
N GLY A 125 21.27 -0.22 -7.12
CA GLY A 125 20.27 0.03 -8.14
C GLY A 125 19.00 -0.80 -8.05
N ASN A 126 18.86 -1.65 -7.02
CA ASN A 126 17.68 -2.48 -6.80
C ASN A 126 16.39 -1.66 -6.86
N SER A 127 16.29 -0.56 -6.11
CA SER A 127 15.05 0.23 -6.07
C SER A 127 14.70 0.92 -7.39
N ARG A 128 15.68 1.36 -8.18
CA ARG A 128 15.43 1.93 -9.52
C ARG A 128 14.92 0.85 -10.46
N THR A 129 15.55 -0.31 -10.43
CA THR A 129 15.16 -1.50 -11.20
C THR A 129 13.74 -1.97 -10.85
N LEU A 130 13.44 -2.16 -9.57
CA LEU A 130 12.14 -2.66 -9.13
C LEU A 130 11.00 -1.69 -9.45
N ARG A 131 11.22 -0.37 -9.33
CA ARG A 131 10.21 0.61 -9.73
C ARG A 131 9.91 0.54 -11.23
N SER A 132 10.94 0.53 -12.08
CA SER A 132 10.74 0.40 -13.54
C SER A 132 10.15 -0.95 -13.95
N PHE A 133 10.52 -2.04 -13.26
CA PHE A 133 9.97 -3.38 -13.50
C PHE A 133 8.49 -3.45 -13.13
N THR A 134 8.12 -2.94 -11.95
CA THR A 134 6.73 -2.94 -11.45
C THR A 134 5.82 -1.97 -12.21
N GLU A 135 6.36 -0.84 -12.69
CA GLU A 135 5.64 0.07 -13.59
C GLU A 135 5.30 -0.61 -14.92
N GLN A 136 6.26 -1.33 -15.53
CA GLN A 136 6.02 -2.13 -16.73
C GLN A 136 4.98 -3.22 -16.49
N LEU A 137 5.05 -3.93 -15.35
CA LEU A 137 4.11 -4.97 -14.96
C LEU A 137 2.68 -4.44 -14.77
N ALA A 138 2.54 -3.28 -14.11
CA ALA A 138 1.25 -2.62 -13.94
C ALA A 138 0.64 -2.24 -15.30
N ARG A 139 1.46 -1.62 -16.17
CA ARG A 139 1.03 -1.16 -17.50
C ARG A 139 0.57 -2.31 -18.39
N GLU A 140 1.27 -3.44 -18.37
CA GLU A 140 0.89 -4.63 -19.15
C GLU A 140 -0.45 -5.23 -18.69
N ASN A 141 -0.83 -4.99 -17.43
CA ASN A 141 -2.09 -5.41 -16.86
C ASN A 141 -3.17 -4.31 -16.84
N GLY A 142 -2.97 -3.21 -17.59
CA GLY A 142 -3.97 -2.15 -17.76
C GLY A 142 -4.07 -1.16 -16.59
N HIS A 143 -3.03 -1.08 -15.74
CA HIS A 143 -2.95 -0.13 -14.64
C HIS A 143 -1.79 0.86 -14.83
N GLU A 144 -1.92 2.04 -14.24
CA GLU A 144 -0.88 3.08 -14.27
C GLU A 144 -0.29 3.24 -12.87
N LEU A 145 0.98 2.87 -12.70
CA LEU A 145 1.69 2.95 -11.43
C LEU A 145 2.71 4.07 -11.48
N ASP A 146 2.37 5.24 -10.92
CA ASP A 146 3.26 6.40 -10.90
C ASP A 146 4.08 6.49 -9.60
N TRP A 147 5.34 6.08 -9.68
CA TRP A 147 6.29 6.21 -8.57
C TRP A 147 6.74 7.66 -8.31
N GLY A 148 6.51 8.59 -9.25
CA GLY A 148 6.79 10.01 -9.11
C GLY A 148 6.09 10.63 -7.89
N THR A 149 4.88 10.15 -7.58
CA THR A 149 4.11 10.51 -6.37
C THR A 149 4.86 10.31 -5.05
N THR A 150 5.81 9.37 -5.00
CA THR A 150 6.60 9.09 -3.80
C THR A 150 7.86 9.95 -3.70
N ASN A 151 8.24 10.65 -4.78
CA ASN A 151 9.48 11.42 -4.85
C ASN A 151 9.30 12.95 -4.72
N VAL A 152 8.10 13.41 -4.36
CA VAL A 152 7.72 14.83 -4.32
C VAL A 152 8.43 15.62 -3.20
N SER A 153 8.68 14.98 -2.07
CA SER A 153 9.29 15.61 -0.89
C SER A 153 10.16 14.63 -0.11
N ALA A 154 10.97 15.14 0.81
CA ALA A 154 11.73 14.30 1.75
C ALA A 154 10.81 13.35 2.53
N LYS A 155 9.62 13.84 2.96
CA LYS A 155 8.63 13.04 3.68
C LYS A 155 8.07 11.92 2.81
N SER A 156 7.64 12.20 1.58
CA SER A 156 7.08 11.15 0.71
C SER A 156 8.12 10.09 0.33
N ARG A 157 9.40 10.48 0.20
CA ARG A 157 10.51 9.55 0.00
C ARG A 157 10.71 8.65 1.20
N ASP A 158 10.74 9.25 2.40
CA ASP A 158 10.85 8.52 3.65
C ASP A 158 9.67 7.57 3.86
N ASP A 159 8.44 7.98 3.55
CA ASP A 159 7.24 7.15 3.67
C ASP A 159 7.37 5.89 2.79
N LEU A 160 7.82 6.02 1.54
CA LEU A 160 8.13 4.85 0.69
C LEU A 160 9.24 3.99 1.29
N TYR A 161 10.34 4.59 1.76
CA TYR A 161 11.46 3.84 2.33
C TYR A 161 11.07 3.06 3.58
N VAL A 162 10.33 3.68 4.50
CA VAL A 162 9.83 3.01 5.70
C VAL A 162 8.90 1.86 5.31
N ALA A 163 7.96 2.09 4.40
CA ALA A 163 6.99 1.07 3.99
C ALA A 163 7.66 -0.19 3.39
N ARG A 164 8.63 0.00 2.49
CA ARG A 164 9.38 -1.14 1.92
C ARG A 164 10.30 -1.81 2.94
N ASP A 165 10.98 -1.04 3.79
CA ASP A 165 11.96 -1.58 4.71
C ASP A 165 11.25 -2.37 5.82
N VAL A 166 10.07 -1.92 6.27
CA VAL A 166 9.17 -2.69 7.17
C VAL A 166 8.72 -3.99 6.51
N ALA A 167 8.35 -3.96 5.23
CA ALA A 167 7.99 -5.18 4.50
C ALA A 167 9.15 -6.17 4.42
N VAL A 168 10.37 -5.69 4.18
CA VAL A 168 11.61 -6.49 4.18
C VAL A 168 11.89 -7.07 5.57
N MET A 169 11.76 -6.26 6.63
CA MET A 169 11.95 -6.72 8.01
C MET A 169 10.95 -7.84 8.38
N ASN A 170 9.68 -7.70 8.00
CA ASN A 170 8.66 -8.72 8.24
C ASN A 170 8.91 -10.02 7.45
N LEU A 171 9.50 -9.93 6.25
CA LEU A 171 9.91 -11.12 5.48
C LEU A 171 11.11 -11.83 6.13
N ARG A 172 12.09 -11.07 6.65
CA ARG A 172 13.26 -11.66 7.31
C ARG A 172 12.94 -12.23 8.69
N TYR A 173 12.07 -11.56 9.44
CA TYR A 173 11.68 -11.90 10.80
C TYR A 173 10.16 -12.04 10.91
N PRO A 174 9.57 -13.11 10.34
CA PRO A 174 8.13 -13.30 10.35
C PRO A 174 7.60 -13.47 11.78
N ASP A 175 6.51 -12.76 12.07
CA ASP A 175 5.80 -12.81 13.35
C ASP A 175 6.72 -12.57 14.56
N LEU A 176 7.68 -11.64 14.45
CA LEU A 176 8.62 -11.31 15.52
C LEU A 176 7.87 -10.71 16.73
N THR A 177 8.02 -11.35 17.89
CA THR A 177 7.43 -10.91 19.16
C THR A 177 8.49 -10.75 20.25
N GLU A 178 8.18 -10.07 21.34
CA GLU A 178 9.04 -10.00 22.53
C GLU A 178 9.41 -11.41 23.02
N GLU A 179 8.43 -12.31 23.10
CA GLU A 179 8.63 -13.70 23.51
C GLU A 179 9.63 -14.42 22.59
N LYS A 180 9.47 -14.31 21.27
CA LYS A 180 10.40 -14.91 20.31
C LYS A 180 11.80 -14.35 20.42
N VAL A 181 11.93 -13.04 20.64
CA VAL A 181 13.24 -12.40 20.82
C VAL A 181 13.91 -12.92 22.09
N LEU A 182 13.17 -13.04 23.19
CA LEU A 182 13.69 -13.58 24.46
C LEU A 182 14.07 -15.06 24.37
N SER A 183 13.51 -15.82 23.43
CA SER A 183 13.86 -17.23 23.21
C SER A 183 15.09 -17.45 22.30
N LEU A 184 15.68 -16.39 21.72
CA LEU A 184 16.86 -16.53 20.84
C LEU A 184 18.09 -16.92 21.65
N GLU A 185 18.79 -17.97 21.22
CA GLU A 185 19.88 -18.58 21.98
C GLU A 185 21.22 -17.88 21.78
N THR A 186 21.46 -17.31 20.59
CA THR A 186 22.75 -16.66 20.30
C THR A 186 22.71 -15.16 20.60
N PRO A 187 23.81 -14.58 21.15
CA PRO A 187 23.87 -13.13 21.40
C PRO A 187 23.72 -12.27 20.14
N GLU A 188 24.06 -12.79 18.97
CA GLU A 188 23.92 -12.08 17.70
C GLU A 188 22.47 -12.03 17.24
N GLU A 189 21.78 -13.17 17.23
CA GLU A 189 20.35 -13.24 16.89
C GLU A 189 19.52 -12.44 17.87
N TYR A 190 19.81 -12.52 19.17
CA TYR A 190 19.13 -11.74 20.19
C TYR A 190 19.22 -10.23 19.92
N ARG A 191 20.43 -9.71 19.66
CA ARG A 191 20.63 -8.28 19.36
C ARG A 191 19.93 -7.86 18.08
N ALA A 192 20.00 -8.69 17.03
CA ALA A 192 19.29 -8.42 15.78
C ALA A 192 17.78 -8.41 16.01
N GLY A 193 17.24 -9.38 16.75
CA GLY A 193 15.83 -9.48 17.12
C GLY A 193 15.34 -8.26 17.89
N VAL A 194 16.07 -7.82 18.92
CA VAL A 194 15.73 -6.60 19.69
C VAL A 194 15.71 -5.37 18.78
N LEU A 195 16.72 -5.20 17.92
CA LEU A 195 16.78 -4.07 16.99
C LEU A 195 15.60 -4.08 16.02
N MET A 196 15.29 -5.24 15.42
CA MET A 196 14.17 -5.36 14.47
C MET A 196 12.83 -5.09 15.15
N LEU A 197 12.62 -5.67 16.33
CA LEU A 197 11.39 -5.45 17.10
C LEU A 197 11.20 -3.96 17.45
N GLN A 198 12.27 -3.27 17.85
CA GLN A 198 12.22 -1.83 18.11
C GLN A 198 11.88 -1.02 16.86
N GLN A 199 12.48 -1.34 15.70
CA GLN A 199 12.19 -0.66 14.44
C GLN A 199 10.75 -0.91 13.98
N LEU A 200 10.29 -2.16 14.00
CA LEU A 200 8.91 -2.54 13.66
C LEU A 200 7.91 -1.83 14.59
N HIS A 201 8.20 -1.78 15.89
CA HIS A 201 7.40 -1.02 16.84
C HIS A 201 7.39 0.47 16.46
N THR A 202 8.55 1.09 16.25
CA THR A 202 8.68 2.52 15.92
C THR A 202 7.84 2.92 14.71
N TYR A 203 7.82 2.08 13.66
CA TYR A 203 7.15 2.38 12.40
C TYR A 203 5.77 1.69 12.26
N ARG A 204 5.21 1.09 13.32
CA ARG A 204 3.95 0.31 13.29
C ARG A 204 2.73 1.05 12.74
N HIS A 205 2.72 2.38 12.83
CA HIS A 205 1.63 3.22 12.34
C HIS A 205 1.91 3.82 10.96
N HIS A 206 3.07 3.56 10.34
CA HIS A 206 3.33 4.00 8.96
C HIS A 206 2.42 3.26 7.96
N ASP A 207 2.19 3.89 6.81
CA ASP A 207 1.39 3.30 5.75
C ASP A 207 2.12 2.03 5.23
N PRO A 208 1.42 0.90 5.07
CA PRO A 208 2.02 -0.30 4.52
C PRO A 208 2.40 -0.07 3.05
N LEU A 209 3.31 -0.89 2.51
CA LEU A 209 3.72 -0.78 1.11
C LEU A 209 2.54 -0.86 0.14
N GLN A 210 1.54 -1.68 0.47
CA GLN A 210 0.28 -1.79 -0.28
C GLN A 210 -0.48 -0.46 -0.37
N GLU A 211 -0.50 0.34 0.70
CA GLU A 211 -1.15 1.66 0.67
C GLU A 211 -0.39 2.67 -0.20
N ILE A 212 0.95 2.66 -0.12
CA ILE A 212 1.79 3.51 -0.96
C ILE A 212 1.56 3.19 -2.43
N ILE A 213 1.55 1.91 -2.78
CA ILE A 213 1.30 1.44 -4.15
C ILE A 213 -0.12 1.75 -4.58
N ARG A 214 -1.12 1.53 -3.71
CA ARG A 214 -2.51 1.83 -4.02
C ARG A 214 -2.71 3.30 -4.37
N LYS A 215 -2.14 4.21 -3.58
CA LYS A 215 -2.19 5.65 -3.87
C LYS A 215 -1.49 5.99 -5.18
N SER A 216 -0.38 5.32 -5.49
CA SER A 216 0.34 5.47 -6.76
C SER A 216 -0.49 4.96 -7.95
N LEU A 217 -1.21 3.84 -7.81
CA LEU A 217 -2.12 3.30 -8.83
C LEU A 217 -3.35 4.20 -9.08
N GLU A 218 -3.83 4.87 -8.03
CA GLU A 218 -4.97 5.79 -8.11
C GLU A 218 -4.56 7.18 -8.65
N ARG A 219 -3.38 7.69 -8.26
CA ARG A 219 -2.81 8.95 -8.78
C ARG A 219 -2.21 8.86 -10.16
N GLY A 220 -1.73 7.69 -10.58
CA GLY A 220 -1.35 7.46 -11.98
C GLY A 220 -2.49 7.84 -12.93
N ARG A 221 -3.73 7.89 -12.45
CA ARG A 221 -4.88 8.29 -13.24
C ARG A 221 -5.25 9.78 -13.15
N ASP A 222 -4.58 10.64 -12.36
CA ASP A 222 -4.90 12.08 -12.15
C ASP A 222 -6.39 12.41 -12.37
N GLN A 223 -7.28 11.70 -11.67
CA GLN A 223 -8.72 11.80 -11.89
C GLN A 223 -9.32 12.76 -10.87
N GLU A 224 -10.23 13.60 -11.35
CA GLU A 224 -11.08 14.40 -10.48
C GLU A 224 -11.96 13.49 -9.61
N PRO A 225 -12.31 13.90 -8.37
CA PRO A 225 -13.19 13.11 -7.54
C PRO A 225 -14.56 12.87 -8.21
N TYR A 226 -15.10 11.67 -8.06
CA TYR A 226 -16.33 11.24 -8.73
C TYR A 226 -17.20 10.37 -7.81
N ASP A 227 -18.47 10.22 -8.18
CA ASP A 227 -19.39 9.37 -7.45
C ASP A 227 -19.22 7.91 -7.90
N ARG A 228 -18.83 7.05 -6.96
CA ARG A 228 -18.60 5.64 -7.20
C ARG A 228 -19.69 4.82 -6.52
N ARG A 229 -20.51 4.17 -7.34
CA ARG A 229 -21.47 3.15 -6.88
C ARG A 229 -20.73 1.83 -6.69
N MET A 230 -20.95 1.18 -5.54
CA MET A 230 -20.33 -0.09 -5.19
C MET A 230 -21.34 -1.02 -4.53
N THR A 231 -21.17 -2.33 -4.74
CA THR A 231 -21.98 -3.33 -4.04
C THR A 231 -21.65 -3.31 -2.54
N VAL A 232 -22.57 -3.82 -1.72
CA VAL A 232 -22.30 -4.05 -0.30
C VAL A 232 -21.09 -4.99 -0.10
N LEU A 233 -20.89 -5.97 -0.99
CA LEU A 233 -19.73 -6.87 -0.93
C LEU A 233 -18.41 -6.12 -1.17
N ASP A 234 -18.35 -5.29 -2.22
CA ASP A 234 -17.15 -4.50 -2.54
C ASP A 234 -16.87 -3.46 -1.47
N ALA A 235 -17.91 -2.82 -0.93
CA ALA A 235 -17.78 -1.90 0.19
C ALA A 235 -17.22 -2.60 1.44
N ALA A 236 -17.65 -3.84 1.72
CA ALA A 236 -17.12 -4.62 2.85
C ALA A 236 -15.63 -4.98 2.65
N ARG A 237 -15.24 -5.39 1.44
CA ARG A 237 -13.83 -5.64 1.09
C ARG A 237 -12.99 -4.38 1.28
N GLU A 238 -13.48 -3.26 0.79
CA GLU A 238 -12.82 -1.97 0.90
C GLU A 238 -12.67 -1.52 2.38
N ILE A 239 -13.72 -1.64 3.20
CA ILE A 239 -13.65 -1.34 4.64
C ILE A 239 -12.60 -2.21 5.32
N GLY A 240 -12.57 -3.52 5.01
CA GLY A 240 -11.59 -4.44 5.58
C GLY A 240 -10.15 -4.06 5.27
N ALA A 241 -9.89 -3.61 4.04
CA ALA A 241 -8.56 -3.16 3.63
C ALA A 241 -8.18 -1.79 4.25
N VAL A 242 -9.12 -0.85 4.26
CA VAL A 242 -8.83 0.56 4.58
C VAL A 242 -8.89 0.86 6.07
N ALA A 243 -9.76 0.21 6.84
CA ALA A 243 -9.99 0.56 8.25
C ALA A 243 -8.75 0.44 9.16
N PRO A 244 -7.92 -0.62 9.08
CA PRO A 244 -6.71 -0.71 9.90
C PRO A 244 -5.69 0.40 9.57
N ILE A 245 -5.55 0.72 8.27
CA ILE A 245 -4.63 1.75 7.78
C ILE A 245 -5.12 3.14 8.22
N ALA A 246 -6.42 3.40 8.10
CA ALA A 246 -7.05 4.63 8.57
C ALA A 246 -6.89 4.84 10.08
N ALA A 247 -6.99 3.78 10.90
CA ALA A 247 -6.73 3.87 12.33
C ALA A 247 -5.28 4.26 12.63
N ASN A 248 -4.33 3.68 11.91
CA ASN A 248 -2.92 4.05 11.98
C ASN A 248 -2.69 5.51 11.55
N GLN A 249 -3.28 5.94 10.45
CA GLN A 249 -3.21 7.33 9.98
C GLN A 249 -3.81 8.30 11.00
N ALA A 250 -4.97 8.00 11.58
CA ALA A 250 -5.57 8.84 12.62
C ALA A 250 -4.69 8.94 13.88
N ALA A 251 -4.06 7.84 14.29
CA ALA A 251 -3.11 7.85 15.40
C ALA A 251 -1.87 8.70 15.11
N ARG A 252 -1.27 8.56 13.91
CA ARG A 252 -0.15 9.41 13.48
C ARG A 252 -0.54 10.88 13.40
N ASN A 253 -1.66 11.19 12.77
CA ASN A 253 -2.11 12.57 12.56
C ASN A 253 -2.35 13.27 13.90
N ALA A 254 -2.90 12.58 14.91
CA ALA A 254 -3.06 13.12 16.25
C ALA A 254 -1.71 13.47 16.91
N GLU A 255 -0.70 12.60 16.78
CA GLU A 255 0.62 12.86 17.34
C GLU A 255 1.37 13.96 16.57
N GLU A 256 1.31 13.95 15.23
CA GLU A 256 1.88 15.00 14.39
C GLU A 256 1.24 16.37 14.69
N ALA A 257 -0.08 16.42 14.85
CA ALA A 257 -0.81 17.64 15.21
C ALA A 257 -0.43 18.15 16.60
N ARG A 258 -0.37 17.26 17.60
CA ARG A 258 0.08 17.58 18.96
C ARG A 258 1.49 18.17 18.96
N LEU A 259 2.43 17.53 18.26
CA LEU A 259 3.80 18.03 18.14
C LEU A 259 3.86 19.37 17.40
N ALA A 260 3.01 19.58 16.38
CA ALA A 260 2.94 20.86 15.67
C ALA A 260 2.41 21.98 16.57
N VAL A 261 1.39 21.73 17.39
CA VAL A 261 0.86 22.69 18.37
C VAL A 261 1.89 23.02 19.45
N LEU A 262 2.55 22.00 20.04
CA LEU A 262 3.63 22.21 21.02
C LEU A 262 4.79 23.04 20.46
N ARG A 263 5.09 22.89 19.17
CA ARG A 263 6.11 23.67 18.45
C ARG A 263 5.61 25.00 17.92
N GLN A 264 4.37 25.40 18.23
CA GLN A 264 3.74 26.64 17.75
C GLN A 264 3.69 26.75 16.21
N LYS A 265 3.64 25.61 15.51
CA LYS A 265 3.54 25.52 14.05
C LYS A 265 2.10 25.33 13.56
N ALA A 266 1.16 25.09 14.47
CA ALA A 266 -0.26 24.93 14.18
C ALA A 266 -1.11 25.47 15.34
N PRO A 267 -2.35 25.94 15.09
CA PRO A 267 -3.27 26.35 16.14
C PRO A 267 -3.78 25.14 16.96
N ALA A 268 -4.17 25.36 18.22
CA ALA A 268 -4.69 24.32 19.11
C ALA A 268 -5.89 23.54 18.53
N ALA A 269 -6.69 24.20 17.68
CA ALA A 269 -7.80 23.56 16.96
C ALA A 269 -7.35 22.40 16.07
N THR A 270 -6.12 22.41 15.54
CA THR A 270 -5.58 21.33 14.69
C THR A 270 -5.39 20.04 15.48
N GLU A 271 -4.87 20.12 16.71
CA GLU A 271 -4.75 18.94 17.59
C GLU A 271 -6.13 18.41 17.98
N GLN A 272 -7.05 19.31 18.34
CA GLN A 272 -8.42 18.93 18.70
C GLN A 272 -9.14 18.18 17.56
N GLN A 273 -9.06 18.70 16.33
CA GLN A 273 -9.63 18.04 15.15
C GLN A 273 -9.03 16.65 14.90
N ALA A 274 -7.72 16.50 15.08
CA ALA A 274 -7.05 15.21 14.90
C ALA A 274 -7.44 14.19 15.99
N ILE A 275 -7.62 14.65 17.24
CA ILE A 275 -8.14 13.83 18.34
C ILE A 275 -9.58 13.38 18.03
N GLU A 276 -10.46 14.29 17.65
CA GLU A 276 -11.85 13.99 17.29
C GLU A 276 -11.94 12.98 16.16
N ARG A 277 -11.08 13.10 15.14
CA ARG A 277 -11.00 12.14 14.03
C ARG A 277 -10.56 10.76 14.50
N ARG A 278 -9.58 10.67 15.41
CA ARG A 278 -9.14 9.41 16.02
C ARG A 278 -10.22 8.77 16.90
N GLU A 279 -10.94 9.59 17.68
CA GLU A 279 -12.06 9.11 18.50
C GLU A 279 -13.25 8.65 17.65
N TRP A 280 -13.51 9.32 16.53
CA TRP A 280 -14.51 8.89 15.57
C TRP A 280 -14.18 7.50 15.01
N ILE A 281 -12.92 7.24 14.62
CA ILE A 281 -12.48 5.90 14.21
C ILE A 281 -12.77 4.87 15.31
N ALA A 282 -12.42 5.17 16.57
CA ALA A 282 -12.62 4.24 17.67
C ALA A 282 -14.10 3.91 17.92
N ARG A 283 -15.02 4.87 17.72
CA ARG A 283 -16.45 4.69 18.03
C ARG A 283 -17.27 4.21 16.84
N GLU A 284 -17.15 4.88 15.70
CA GLU A 284 -18.12 4.78 14.59
C GLU A 284 -17.45 4.44 13.24
N GLY A 285 -16.18 4.81 13.09
CA GLY A 285 -15.41 4.61 11.85
C GLY A 285 -14.61 3.30 11.81
N ASN A 286 -14.70 2.44 12.83
CA ASN A 286 -13.99 1.16 12.83
C ASN A 286 -14.69 0.11 11.96
N MET A 287 -13.95 -0.95 11.61
CA MET A 287 -14.45 -2.04 10.75
C MET A 287 -15.75 -2.66 11.27
N ALA A 288 -15.87 -2.91 12.58
CA ALA A 288 -17.04 -3.55 13.16
C ALA A 288 -18.29 -2.66 13.02
N ALA A 289 -18.20 -1.40 13.43
CA ALA A 289 -19.30 -0.44 13.35
C ALA A 289 -19.75 -0.18 11.90
N LEU A 290 -18.81 -0.05 10.96
CA LEU A 290 -19.13 0.16 9.56
C LEU A 290 -19.73 -1.09 8.92
N SER A 291 -19.22 -2.28 9.24
CA SER A 291 -19.76 -3.55 8.72
C SER A 291 -21.18 -3.81 9.22
N GLU A 292 -21.45 -3.51 10.49
CA GLU A 292 -22.79 -3.62 11.07
C GLU A 292 -23.79 -2.71 10.34
N ARG A 293 -23.43 -1.43 10.15
CA ARG A 293 -24.28 -0.47 9.41
C ARG A 293 -24.44 -0.84 7.94
N LEU A 294 -23.38 -1.35 7.30
CA LEU A 294 -23.42 -1.80 5.92
C LEU A 294 -24.34 -3.03 5.76
N GLY A 295 -24.40 -3.91 6.75
CA GLY A 295 -25.32 -5.06 6.78
C GLY A 295 -26.80 -4.68 6.86
N GLN A 296 -27.13 -3.43 7.19
CA GLN A 296 -28.50 -2.90 7.21
C GLN A 296 -28.96 -2.36 5.85
N ILE A 297 -28.08 -2.33 4.84
CA ILE A 297 -28.38 -1.75 3.52
C ILE A 297 -29.24 -2.72 2.70
N GLU A 298 -30.52 -2.39 2.51
CA GLU A 298 -31.46 -3.23 1.75
C GLU A 298 -31.31 -3.13 0.23
N SER A 299 -30.84 -1.99 -0.29
CA SER A 299 -30.69 -1.77 -1.74
C SER A 299 -29.57 -2.60 -2.38
N GLY A 300 -28.65 -3.15 -1.58
CA GLY A 300 -27.48 -3.90 -2.01
C GLY A 300 -26.31 -3.05 -2.52
N TYR A 301 -26.43 -1.72 -2.53
CA TYR A 301 -25.39 -0.81 -3.03
C TYR A 301 -25.24 0.43 -2.13
N ILE A 302 -24.06 1.03 -2.16
CA ILE A 302 -23.83 2.39 -1.64
C ILE A 302 -23.18 3.26 -2.72
N THR A 303 -23.33 4.57 -2.58
CA THR A 303 -22.61 5.55 -3.42
C THR A 303 -21.70 6.42 -2.56
N ILE A 304 -20.41 6.39 -2.87
CA ILE A 304 -19.38 7.20 -2.19
C ILE A 304 -18.88 8.31 -3.10
N ARG A 305 -18.41 9.40 -2.50
CA ARG A 305 -17.58 10.38 -3.19
C ARG A 305 -16.14 9.84 -3.16
N HIS A 306 -15.68 9.25 -4.26
CA HIS A 306 -14.34 8.69 -4.36
C HIS A 306 -13.35 9.80 -4.76
N ASP A 307 -12.30 9.95 -3.97
CA ASP A 307 -11.18 10.85 -4.23
C ASP A 307 -9.91 10.00 -4.50
N PRO A 308 -9.46 9.91 -5.76
CA PRO A 308 -8.32 9.08 -6.17
C PRO A 308 -7.01 9.45 -5.44
N GLY A 309 -6.38 8.47 -4.80
CA GLY A 309 -5.12 8.67 -4.08
C GLY A 309 -5.28 9.38 -2.73
N ALA A 310 -6.52 9.62 -2.29
CA ALA A 310 -6.80 10.11 -0.96
C ALA A 310 -6.26 9.14 0.12
N PRO A 311 -5.85 9.66 1.29
CA PRO A 311 -5.47 8.81 2.42
C PRO A 311 -6.56 7.79 2.76
N ALA A 312 -6.16 6.60 3.21
CA ALA A 312 -7.08 5.60 3.77
C ALA A 312 -8.08 6.19 4.77
N LEU A 313 -7.67 7.11 5.63
CA LEU A 313 -8.56 7.80 6.59
C LEU A 313 -9.72 8.53 5.90
N ASP A 314 -9.48 9.17 4.77
CA ASP A 314 -10.49 9.93 4.04
C ASP A 314 -11.36 9.02 3.18
N ARG A 315 -10.78 7.97 2.59
CA ARG A 315 -11.56 6.91 1.91
C ARG A 315 -12.51 6.20 2.87
N LEU A 316 -12.10 5.95 4.11
CA LEU A 316 -12.96 5.35 5.13
C LEU A 316 -14.11 6.28 5.53
N ALA A 317 -13.86 7.57 5.64
CA ALA A 317 -14.91 8.55 5.88
C ALA A 317 -15.91 8.62 4.72
N ALA A 318 -15.43 8.59 3.47
CA ALA A 318 -16.29 8.55 2.30
C ALA A 318 -17.21 7.31 2.27
N LEU A 319 -16.70 6.14 2.72
CA LEU A 319 -17.49 4.93 2.91
C LEU A 319 -18.55 5.12 4.00
N ALA A 320 -18.15 5.64 5.17
CA ALA A 320 -19.06 5.88 6.28
C ALA A 320 -20.20 6.86 5.92
N ASP A 321 -19.87 7.89 5.14
CA ASP A 321 -20.82 8.87 4.61
C ASP A 321 -21.75 8.24 3.58
N GLY A 322 -21.23 7.40 2.68
CA GLY A 322 -22.02 6.66 1.70
C GLY A 322 -23.05 5.74 2.35
N ILE A 323 -22.62 4.98 3.36
CA ILE A 323 -23.51 4.14 4.18
C ILE A 323 -24.56 5.00 4.88
N GLY A 324 -24.16 6.13 5.48
CA GLY A 324 -25.07 7.05 6.17
C GLY A 324 -26.15 7.62 5.26
N ARG A 325 -25.76 8.07 4.05
CA ARG A 325 -26.69 8.58 3.04
C ARG A 325 -27.71 7.53 2.61
N GLU A 326 -27.25 6.31 2.34
CA GLU A 326 -28.11 5.23 1.89
C GLU A 326 -29.12 4.80 2.98
N LEU A 327 -28.69 4.67 4.24
CA LEU A 327 -29.60 4.37 5.36
C LEU A 327 -30.63 5.50 5.57
N ALA A 328 -30.24 6.76 5.41
CA ALA A 328 -31.16 7.89 5.51
C ALA A 328 -32.21 7.88 4.39
N GLN A 329 -31.81 7.51 3.17
CA GLN A 329 -32.72 7.35 2.03
C GLN A 329 -33.71 6.21 2.28
N GLN A 330 -33.25 5.05 2.78
CA GLN A 330 -34.13 3.91 3.11
C GLN A 330 -35.18 4.27 4.16
N ARG A 331 -34.81 5.04 5.20
CA ARG A 331 -35.76 5.52 6.22
C ARG A 331 -36.78 6.53 5.68
N SER A 332 -36.42 7.24 4.62
CA SER A 332 -37.26 8.28 4.01
C SER A 332 -38.13 7.73 2.88
N ALA A 333 -37.90 6.50 2.43
CA ALA A 333 -38.70 5.85 1.41
C ALA A 333 -40.09 5.52 1.98
N PRO A 334 -41.20 5.90 1.32
CA PRO A 334 -42.54 5.56 1.78
C PRO A 334 -42.68 4.03 1.80
N SER A 335 -43.21 3.49 2.90
CA SER A 335 -43.55 2.06 2.97
C SER A 335 -44.41 1.69 1.76
N PRO A 336 -44.16 0.54 1.10
CA PRO A 336 -45.04 0.09 0.03
C PRO A 336 -46.46 0.06 0.59
N SER A 337 -47.35 0.87 -0.01
CA SER A 337 -48.75 0.90 0.38
C SER A 337 -49.30 -0.50 0.18
N ILE A 338 -49.52 -1.21 1.28
CA ILE A 338 -50.37 -2.40 1.27
C ILE A 338 -51.73 -1.87 0.89
N ILE A 339 -52.07 -1.94 -0.40
CA ILE A 339 -53.44 -1.75 -0.85
C ILE A 339 -54.22 -2.86 -0.12
N PRO A 340 -55.12 -2.53 0.82
CA PRO A 340 -55.92 -3.57 1.43
C PRO A 340 -56.76 -4.17 0.30
N MET A 341 -56.56 -5.45 0.01
CA MET A 341 -57.51 -6.23 -0.77
C MET A 341 -58.87 -6.01 -0.12
N ARG A 342 -59.77 -5.32 -0.84
CA ARG A 342 -61.17 -5.23 -0.42
C ARG A 342 -61.67 -6.67 -0.27
N PRO A 343 -62.34 -7.02 0.84
CA PRO A 343 -63.04 -8.29 0.92
C PRO A 343 -64.03 -8.31 -0.24
N ASN A 344 -63.95 -9.30 -1.12
CA ASN A 344 -64.99 -9.54 -2.12
C ASN A 344 -66.31 -9.63 -1.37
N GLY A 345 -67.17 -8.64 -1.60
CA GLY A 345 -68.55 -8.66 -1.14
C GLY A 345 -69.21 -9.93 -1.64
N ARG A 346 -69.85 -10.64 -0.73
CA ARG A 346 -70.97 -11.50 -1.06
C ARG A 346 -72.03 -10.60 -1.67
N ASP A 347 -72.41 -10.90 -2.91
CA ASP A 347 -73.75 -10.62 -3.40
C ASP A 347 -74.31 -11.92 -3.99
N ASP A 348 -75.29 -12.42 -3.24
CA ASP A 348 -76.46 -13.17 -3.64
C ASP A 348 -76.74 -13.22 -5.15
N ILE A 349 -76.90 -14.45 -5.67
CA ILE A 349 -77.83 -14.72 -6.77
C ILE A 349 -78.62 -15.98 -6.43
N GLU A 350 -79.87 -15.77 -6.00
CA GLU A 350 -80.95 -16.73 -6.14
C GLU A 350 -81.14 -17.12 -7.61
N ARG A 351 -81.18 -18.43 -7.89
CA ARG A 351 -82.28 -19.13 -8.58
C ARG A 351 -82.03 -20.62 -8.70
#